data_AF-A0A371NXM5-F1
#
_entry.id   AF-A0A371NXM5-F1
#
_cell.length_a   1.000
_cell.length_b   1.000
_cell.length_c   1.000
_cell.angle_alpha   90.00
_cell.angle_beta   90.00
_cell.angle_gamma   90.00
#
_symmetry.space_group_name_H-M   'P 1'
#
loop_
_entity.id
_entity.type
_entity.pdbx_description
1 polymer ?
#
loop_
_entity_poly.entity_id
_entity_poly.type
_entity_poly.pdbx_seq_one_letter_code
_entity_poly.pdbx_strand_id
1 'polypeptide(L)'
;MAGVLAGWWADAGARVRLVESDAGPHLVAEVDGAGDPLLLVGHTDTVWPRGTLDGTVPWALDGDVVRGPGVYDMKSGLVVMIAAIERLRDRPHRAVRAVLVCDEEIGSPTSQGLLRECAAGVAGAIGFESPHPDGAMKVGRRGSTRLCVRVRGRAAHAALDPEAGISAIDELVDQLVAIRGIVNDPALGSEVLCNVGTISGGGRANVVPAEAEAEIGLRFVDGATEDRVLGALHALTPVREGAVVETIVRSRRPAWSRSDADEGLLALVAAAGARIGQAVGGRPADGAGDANLLGSLGIPTIDGFGPRGGGAHAVTEHASLSSLTERIDLLEAVLADLG
;
A
#
# COMPACT_ATOMS: atom_id res chain seq x y z
N MET A 1 8.23 -17.28 6.79
CA MET A 1 9.05 -16.26 6.08
C MET A 1 9.78 -15.39 7.09
N ALA A 2 9.08 -14.66 7.97
CA ALA A 2 9.69 -13.76 8.95
C ALA A 2 10.86 -14.37 9.75
N GLY A 3 10.74 -15.60 10.27
CA GLY A 3 11.84 -16.25 10.99
C GLY A 3 13.10 -16.53 10.14
N VAL A 4 12.94 -16.82 8.85
CA VAL A 4 14.08 -17.00 7.92
C VAL A 4 14.75 -15.65 7.67
N LEU A 5 13.96 -14.63 7.37
CA LEU A 5 14.46 -13.26 7.16
C LEU A 5 15.11 -12.70 8.43
N ALA A 6 14.58 -13.02 9.61
CA ALA A 6 15.19 -12.62 10.88
C ALA A 6 16.60 -13.20 11.04
N GLY A 7 16.80 -14.46 10.65
CA GLY A 7 18.13 -15.07 10.57
C GLY A 7 19.03 -14.31 9.61
N TRP A 8 18.57 -14.03 8.39
CA TRP A 8 19.38 -13.31 7.39
C TRP A 8 19.75 -11.89 7.81
N TRP A 9 18.81 -11.15 8.39
CA TRP A 9 19.08 -9.81 8.93
C TRP A 9 20.05 -9.85 10.11
N ALA A 10 19.90 -10.83 11.03
CA ALA A 10 20.83 -11.01 12.14
C ALA A 10 22.23 -11.40 11.64
N ASP A 11 22.29 -12.31 10.68
CA ASP A 11 23.52 -12.70 10.00
C ASP A 11 24.14 -11.49 9.31
N ALA A 12 23.36 -10.55 8.76
CA ALA A 12 23.80 -9.28 8.18
C ALA A 12 24.27 -8.24 9.22
N GLY A 13 24.23 -8.55 10.52
CA GLY A 13 24.67 -7.67 11.61
C GLY A 13 23.56 -6.78 12.19
N ALA A 14 22.30 -7.00 11.84
CA ALA A 14 21.19 -6.23 12.37
C ALA A 14 20.72 -6.75 13.74
N ARG A 15 20.24 -5.84 14.60
CA ARG A 15 19.40 -6.21 15.74
C ARG A 15 17.97 -6.41 15.24
N VAL A 16 17.43 -7.61 15.41
CA VAL A 16 16.11 -7.98 14.88
C VAL A 16 15.07 -8.16 15.98
N ARG A 17 13.88 -7.64 15.74
CA ARG A 17 12.66 -7.82 16.54
C ARG A 17 11.56 -8.36 15.64
N LEU A 18 10.91 -9.45 16.06
CA LEU A 18 9.62 -9.85 15.50
C LEU A 18 8.48 -9.19 16.30
N VAL A 19 7.45 -8.73 15.59
CA VAL A 19 6.26 -8.10 16.18
C VAL A 19 5.05 -8.92 15.78
N GLU A 20 4.49 -9.65 16.75
CA GLU A 20 3.34 -10.53 16.51
C GLU A 20 2.07 -9.73 16.19
N SER A 21 1.28 -10.25 15.25
CA SER A 21 -0.05 -9.75 14.91
C SER A 21 -0.98 -10.90 14.51
N ASP A 22 -2.28 -10.61 14.36
CA ASP A 22 -3.27 -11.60 13.93
C ASP A 22 -3.01 -12.11 12.49
N ALA A 23 -2.31 -11.34 11.65
CA ALA A 23 -1.92 -11.75 10.30
C ALA A 23 -0.60 -12.55 10.28
N GLY A 24 0.17 -12.49 11.36
CA GLY A 24 1.49 -13.10 11.49
C GLY A 24 2.56 -12.10 11.99
N PRO A 25 3.81 -12.55 12.14
CA PRO A 25 4.87 -11.68 12.63
C PRO A 25 5.35 -10.70 11.56
N HIS A 26 5.32 -9.41 11.87
CA HIS A 26 6.14 -8.40 11.21
C HIS A 26 7.59 -8.49 11.69
N LEU A 27 8.52 -7.92 10.93
CA LEU A 27 9.94 -7.89 11.28
C LEU A 27 10.43 -6.44 11.28
N VAL A 28 11.14 -6.07 12.35
CA VAL A 28 11.91 -4.83 12.44
C VAL A 28 13.39 -5.20 12.58
N ALA A 29 14.24 -4.63 11.74
CA ALA A 29 15.69 -4.80 11.82
C ALA A 29 16.37 -3.43 11.93
N GLU A 30 17.33 -3.31 12.84
CA GLU A 30 18.11 -2.08 13.06
C GLU A 30 19.58 -2.39 12.78
N VAL A 31 20.19 -1.64 11.86
CA VAL A 31 21.61 -1.70 11.53
C VAL A 31 22.24 -0.38 11.98
N ASP A 32 23.21 -0.47 12.89
CA ASP A 32 23.93 0.69 13.39
C ASP A 32 24.76 1.34 12.26
N GLY A 33 24.83 2.67 12.26
CA GLY A 33 25.59 3.43 11.28
C GLY A 33 25.61 4.91 11.64
N ALA A 34 26.03 5.75 10.69
CA ALA A 34 26.08 7.20 10.89
C ALA A 34 24.71 7.87 10.72
N GLY A 35 24.46 8.92 11.51
CA GLY A 35 23.28 9.80 11.39
C GLY A 35 21.94 9.12 11.68
N ASP A 36 20.86 9.86 11.42
CA ASP A 36 19.49 9.35 11.56
C ASP A 36 19.21 8.25 10.54
N PRO A 37 18.51 7.16 10.88
CA PRO A 37 18.37 6.02 9.97
C PRO A 37 17.55 6.34 8.72
N LEU A 38 17.89 5.69 7.60
CA LEU A 38 16.94 5.52 6.50
C LEU A 38 16.01 4.34 6.80
N LEU A 39 14.71 4.55 6.61
CA LEU A 39 13.69 3.53 6.81
C LEU A 39 13.48 2.73 5.51
N LEU A 40 13.84 1.45 5.51
CA LEU A 40 13.57 0.54 4.39
C LEU A 40 12.27 -0.21 4.64
N VAL A 41 11.34 -0.18 3.71
CA VAL A 41 10.01 -0.79 3.87
C VAL A 41 9.75 -1.80 2.79
N GLY A 42 9.22 -2.95 3.20
CA GLY A 42 8.74 -3.97 2.29
C GLY A 42 7.75 -4.91 2.96
N HIS A 43 7.27 -5.90 2.22
CA HIS A 43 6.34 -6.89 2.74
C HIS A 43 6.76 -8.32 2.40
N THR A 44 6.31 -9.25 3.24
CA THR A 44 6.69 -10.67 3.20
C THR A 44 5.58 -11.59 2.72
N ASP A 45 4.34 -11.12 2.78
CA ASP A 45 3.17 -11.76 2.20
C ASP A 45 3.14 -11.57 0.68
N THR A 46 2.32 -12.39 0.03
CA THR A 46 2.05 -12.33 -1.41
C THR A 46 0.59 -12.73 -1.61
N VAL A 47 -0.03 -12.35 -2.73
CA VAL A 47 -1.40 -12.83 -3.08
C VAL A 47 -1.52 -14.35 -3.28
N TRP A 48 -0.40 -15.07 -3.40
CA TRP A 48 -0.37 -16.47 -3.78
C TRP A 48 -0.74 -17.44 -2.63
N PRO A 49 -1.60 -18.45 -2.90
CA PRO A 49 -1.86 -19.54 -1.95
C PRO A 49 -0.63 -20.38 -1.61
N ARG A 50 -0.68 -21.08 -0.46
CA ARG A 50 0.35 -22.09 -0.13
C ARG A 50 0.35 -23.22 -1.17
N GLY A 51 1.55 -23.66 -1.55
CA GLY A 51 1.75 -24.73 -2.54
C GLY A 51 1.88 -24.24 -3.99
N THR A 52 1.74 -22.94 -4.28
CA THR A 52 1.88 -22.40 -5.65
C THR A 52 3.23 -22.72 -6.29
N LEU A 53 4.31 -22.74 -5.50
CA LEU A 53 5.66 -23.08 -5.95
C LEU A 53 5.78 -24.51 -6.49
N ASP A 54 4.99 -25.45 -5.97
CA ASP A 54 5.02 -26.86 -6.35
C ASP A 54 4.09 -27.15 -7.55
N GLY A 55 3.46 -26.12 -8.12
CA GLY A 55 2.42 -26.26 -9.12
C GLY A 55 2.40 -25.13 -10.15
N THR A 56 1.45 -24.21 -10.01
CA THR A 56 1.04 -23.28 -11.08
C THR A 56 2.11 -22.26 -11.47
N VAL A 57 2.95 -21.84 -10.53
CA VAL A 57 4.03 -20.87 -10.77
C VAL A 57 5.30 -21.40 -10.11
N PRO A 58 6.03 -22.33 -10.76
CA PRO A 58 7.26 -22.86 -10.20
C PRO A 58 8.36 -21.79 -10.22
N TRP A 59 9.32 -21.91 -9.31
CA TRP A 59 10.53 -21.11 -9.39
C TRP A 59 11.35 -21.51 -10.62
N ALA A 60 11.79 -20.53 -11.39
CA ALA A 60 12.66 -20.76 -12.53
C ALA A 60 13.60 -19.56 -12.75
N LEU A 61 14.80 -19.85 -13.24
CA LEU A 61 15.75 -18.86 -13.74
C LEU A 61 16.11 -19.22 -15.17
N ASP A 62 15.79 -18.33 -16.11
CA ASP A 62 16.13 -18.47 -17.52
C ASP A 62 16.83 -17.20 -18.01
N GLY A 63 18.16 -17.27 -18.13
CA GLY A 63 19.00 -16.12 -18.43
C GLY A 63 18.85 -15.01 -17.39
N ASP A 64 18.30 -13.87 -17.82
CA ASP A 64 18.05 -12.70 -16.96
C ASP A 64 16.70 -12.77 -16.22
N VAL A 65 15.84 -13.72 -16.56
CA VAL A 65 14.44 -13.72 -16.08
C VAL A 65 14.29 -14.69 -14.91
N VAL A 66 13.94 -14.16 -13.74
CA VAL A 66 13.55 -14.93 -12.55
C VAL A 66 12.03 -15.00 -12.48
N ARG A 67 11.47 -16.20 -12.35
CA ARG A 67 10.03 -16.45 -12.19
C ARG A 67 9.74 -17.11 -10.86
N GLY A 68 8.56 -16.85 -10.31
CA GLY A 68 8.07 -17.45 -9.08
C GLY A 68 7.05 -16.55 -8.37
N PRO A 69 6.27 -17.08 -7.42
CA PRO A 69 5.27 -16.33 -6.70
C PRO A 69 5.93 -15.29 -5.77
N GLY A 70 5.63 -14.01 -6.04
CA GLY A 70 6.15 -12.86 -5.31
C GLY A 70 7.61 -12.54 -5.60
N VAL A 71 8.20 -13.07 -6.69
CA VAL A 71 9.57 -12.69 -7.07
C VAL A 71 9.64 -11.21 -7.45
N TYR A 72 8.63 -10.68 -8.12
CA TYR A 72 8.55 -9.27 -8.51
C TYR A 72 7.90 -8.44 -7.41
N ASP A 73 6.87 -8.99 -6.77
CA ASP A 73 6.05 -8.34 -5.75
C ASP A 73 6.02 -9.13 -4.42
N MET A 74 6.95 -8.89 -3.48
CA MET A 74 8.15 -8.05 -3.65
C MET A 74 9.40 -8.69 -3.06
N LYS A 75 9.51 -10.03 -3.07
CA LYS A 75 10.63 -10.76 -2.44
C LYS A 75 11.99 -10.36 -2.99
N SER A 76 12.09 -10.02 -4.28
CA SER A 76 13.35 -9.49 -4.82
C SER A 76 13.75 -8.17 -4.18
N GLY A 77 12.80 -7.30 -3.83
CA GLY A 77 13.08 -6.07 -3.06
C GLY A 77 13.65 -6.37 -1.68
N LEU A 78 13.17 -7.43 -1.01
CA LEU A 78 13.74 -7.89 0.26
C LEU A 78 15.20 -8.36 0.10
N VAL A 79 15.51 -9.05 -1.00
CA VAL A 79 16.87 -9.47 -1.33
C VAL A 79 17.77 -8.26 -1.58
N VAL A 80 17.28 -7.21 -2.27
CA VAL A 80 18.03 -5.96 -2.46
C VAL A 80 18.47 -5.38 -1.11
N MET A 81 17.54 -5.28 -0.15
CA MET A 81 17.84 -4.71 1.17
C MET A 81 18.97 -5.47 1.86
N ILE A 82 18.81 -6.79 2.02
CA ILE A 82 19.75 -7.61 2.80
C ILE A 82 21.11 -7.66 2.12
N ALA A 83 21.16 -7.88 0.80
CA ALA A 83 22.42 -7.98 0.07
C ALA A 83 23.24 -6.68 0.10
N ALA A 84 22.60 -5.52 0.04
CA ALA A 84 23.31 -4.25 0.15
C ALA A 84 23.91 -4.05 1.55
N ILE A 85 23.15 -4.39 2.61
CA ILE A 85 23.64 -4.32 3.99
C ILE A 85 24.81 -5.28 4.21
N GLU A 86 24.73 -6.50 3.70
CA GLU A 86 25.81 -7.47 3.79
C GLU A 86 27.12 -6.96 3.16
N ARG A 87 27.04 -6.26 2.03
CA ARG A 87 28.20 -5.64 1.36
C ARG A 87 28.79 -4.46 2.12
N LEU A 88 28.05 -3.88 3.07
CA LEU A 88 28.45 -2.71 3.85
C LEU A 88 28.91 -3.03 5.26
N ARG A 89 28.79 -4.27 5.74
CA ARG A 89 29.04 -4.68 7.14
C ARG A 89 30.28 -4.09 7.82
N ASP A 90 31.38 -3.96 7.07
CA ASP A 90 32.67 -3.46 7.59
C ASP A 90 33.08 -2.10 7.00
N ARG A 91 32.12 -1.37 6.41
CA ARG A 91 32.33 -0.08 5.76
C ARG A 91 31.49 0.99 6.44
N PRO A 92 31.95 2.25 6.49
CA PRO A 92 31.11 3.35 6.94
C PRO A 92 29.84 3.44 6.08
N HIS A 93 28.68 3.44 6.72
CA HIS A 93 27.39 3.58 6.07
C HIS A 93 26.38 4.28 7.00
N ARG A 94 25.30 4.77 6.40
CA ARG A 94 24.16 5.38 7.10
C ARG A 94 23.50 4.36 8.02
N ALA A 95 23.00 4.78 9.18
CA ALA A 95 22.13 3.91 9.97
C ALA A 95 20.91 3.46 9.16
N VAL A 96 20.42 2.24 9.39
CA VAL A 96 19.27 1.68 8.68
C VAL A 96 18.29 1.08 9.66
N ARG A 97 17.01 1.40 9.45
CA ARG A 97 15.88 0.70 10.05
C ARG A 97 15.10 0.04 8.95
N ALA A 98 14.89 -1.27 9.00
CA ALA A 98 14.02 -1.98 8.06
C ALA A 98 12.75 -2.45 8.75
N VAL A 99 11.61 -2.30 8.09
CA VAL A 99 10.30 -2.83 8.52
C VAL A 99 9.74 -3.69 7.41
N LEU A 100 9.61 -4.98 7.68
CA LEU A 100 9.00 -5.95 6.77
C LEU A 100 7.65 -6.36 7.33
N VAL A 101 6.58 -5.89 6.68
CA VAL A 101 5.20 -6.20 7.09
C VAL A 101 4.79 -7.57 6.52
N CYS A 102 3.67 -8.12 6.97
CA CYS A 102 3.20 -9.44 6.55
C CYS A 102 1.74 -9.42 6.08
N ASP A 103 1.20 -8.24 5.82
CA ASP A 103 -0.21 -8.01 5.56
C ASP A 103 -0.44 -6.88 4.54
N GLU A 104 0.57 -6.56 3.72
CA GLU A 104 0.45 -5.50 2.71
C GLU A 104 -0.69 -5.83 1.76
N GLU A 105 -0.74 -7.05 1.22
CA GLU A 105 -1.63 -7.45 0.12
C GLU A 105 -3.13 -7.42 0.50
N ILE A 106 -3.42 -7.33 1.80
CA ILE A 106 -4.77 -7.18 2.36
C ILE A 106 -5.08 -5.77 2.88
N GLY A 107 -4.17 -4.82 2.67
CA GLY A 107 -4.32 -3.40 3.02
C GLY A 107 -3.66 -2.98 4.33
N SER A 108 -2.74 -3.78 4.86
CA SER A 108 -1.92 -3.48 6.04
C SER A 108 -2.71 -3.25 7.34
N PRO A 109 -3.75 -4.06 7.66
CA PRO A 109 -4.62 -3.82 8.81
C PRO A 109 -3.90 -3.82 10.16
N THR A 110 -2.77 -4.52 10.28
CA THR A 110 -2.05 -4.71 11.55
C THR A 110 -0.71 -3.96 11.60
N SER A 111 -0.13 -3.60 10.45
CA SER A 111 1.20 -2.99 10.38
C SER A 111 1.24 -1.46 10.36
N GLN A 112 0.12 -0.77 10.12
CA GLN A 112 0.11 0.71 10.08
C GLN A 112 0.61 1.36 11.38
N GLY A 113 0.25 0.81 12.54
CA GLY A 113 0.73 1.30 13.84
C GLY A 113 2.25 1.14 13.97
N LEU A 114 2.78 0.00 13.55
CA LEU A 114 4.21 -0.31 13.58
C LEU A 114 4.99 0.62 12.63
N LEU A 115 4.49 0.87 11.42
CA LEU A 115 5.12 1.79 10.49
C LEU A 115 5.19 3.22 11.05
N ARG A 116 4.15 3.69 11.75
CA ARG A 116 4.16 4.99 12.44
C ARG A 116 5.17 5.05 13.59
N GLU A 117 5.30 3.98 14.36
CA GLU A 117 6.30 3.86 15.43
C GLU A 117 7.71 3.92 14.83
N CYS A 118 7.99 3.11 13.82
CA CYS A 118 9.31 3.01 13.19
C CYS A 118 9.67 4.22 12.32
N ALA A 119 8.71 5.05 11.95
CA ALA A 119 8.93 6.32 11.27
C ALA A 119 9.58 7.40 12.16
N ALA A 120 9.58 7.24 13.48
CA ALA A 120 10.14 8.25 14.37
C ALA A 120 11.66 8.40 14.21
N GLY A 121 12.13 9.64 13.99
CA GLY A 121 13.56 9.97 13.92
C GLY A 121 14.28 9.42 12.70
N VAL A 122 13.56 9.11 11.61
CA VAL A 122 14.17 8.66 10.35
C VAL A 122 14.46 9.85 9.45
N ALA A 123 15.50 9.74 8.63
CA ALA A 123 15.88 10.77 7.67
C ALA A 123 15.05 10.75 6.38
N GLY A 124 14.41 9.61 6.11
CA GLY A 124 13.58 9.36 4.97
C GLY A 124 13.20 7.89 4.90
N ALA A 125 12.25 7.57 4.02
CA ALA A 125 11.75 6.23 3.81
C ALA A 125 11.92 5.78 2.34
N ILE A 126 12.32 4.53 2.16
CA ILE A 126 12.51 3.89 0.86
C ILE A 126 11.66 2.63 0.85
N GLY A 127 10.61 2.62 0.03
CA GLY A 127 9.83 1.42 -0.25
C GLY A 127 10.45 0.59 -1.37
N PHE A 128 10.40 -0.73 -1.20
CA PHE A 128 11.06 -1.71 -2.08
C PHE A 128 10.09 -2.49 -2.97
N GLU A 129 8.89 -1.94 -3.11
CA GLU A 129 7.96 -2.30 -4.18
C GLU A 129 8.65 -2.25 -5.53
N SER A 130 8.05 -2.89 -6.53
CA SER A 130 8.60 -2.83 -7.88
C SER A 130 8.52 -1.41 -8.47
N PRO A 131 9.45 -1.03 -9.36
CA PRO A 131 9.47 0.30 -9.97
C PRO A 131 8.37 0.44 -11.02
N HIS A 132 8.31 1.62 -11.63
CA HIS A 132 7.66 1.75 -12.93
C HIS A 132 8.35 0.87 -14.00
N PRO A 133 7.68 0.54 -15.12
CA PRO A 133 8.26 -0.35 -16.15
C PRO A 133 9.61 0.10 -16.72
N ASP A 134 9.86 1.41 -16.74
CA ASP A 134 11.12 2.03 -17.16
C ASP A 134 12.20 2.03 -16.06
N GLY A 135 11.90 1.51 -14.87
CA GLY A 135 12.79 1.53 -13.70
C GLY A 135 12.71 2.81 -12.87
N ALA A 136 11.83 3.76 -13.22
CA ALA A 136 11.66 4.97 -12.43
C ALA A 136 11.06 4.67 -11.05
N MET A 137 11.52 5.41 -10.05
CA MET A 137 11.00 5.38 -8.68
C MET A 137 9.62 6.04 -8.62
N LYS A 138 8.92 5.79 -7.52
CA LYS A 138 7.61 6.35 -7.20
C LYS A 138 7.82 7.46 -6.18
N VAL A 139 7.43 8.68 -6.53
CA VAL A 139 7.44 9.87 -5.64
C VAL A 139 6.03 10.42 -5.54
N GLY A 140 5.23 9.74 -4.72
CA GLY A 140 3.79 9.96 -4.63
C GLY A 140 2.99 8.77 -5.18
N ARG A 141 1.87 8.50 -4.52
CA ARG A 141 0.94 7.43 -4.83
C ARG A 141 -0.48 7.88 -4.55
N ARG A 142 -1.43 7.55 -5.43
CA ARG A 142 -2.85 7.80 -5.17
C ARG A 142 -3.30 7.11 -3.88
N GLY A 143 -4.18 7.76 -3.14
CA GLY A 143 -4.86 7.17 -2.00
C GLY A 143 -5.80 6.04 -2.44
N SER A 144 -6.10 5.13 -1.54
CA SER A 144 -6.93 3.95 -1.76
C SER A 144 -7.83 3.71 -0.56
N THR A 145 -9.13 3.90 -0.73
CA THR A 145 -10.10 3.57 0.33
C THR A 145 -11.14 2.61 -0.21
N ARG A 146 -11.34 1.49 0.49
CA ARG A 146 -12.52 0.64 0.31
C ARG A 146 -13.47 0.93 1.45
N LEU A 147 -14.71 1.26 1.14
CA LEU A 147 -15.75 1.55 2.11
C LEU A 147 -17.03 0.76 1.83
N CYS A 148 -17.80 0.52 2.87
CA CYS A 148 -19.13 -0.07 2.80
C CYS A 148 -20.13 0.97 3.29
N VAL A 149 -21.14 1.27 2.48
CA VAL A 149 -22.32 2.03 2.94
C VAL A 149 -23.41 1.00 3.21
N ARG A 150 -23.82 0.90 4.47
CA ARG A 150 -24.87 -0.02 4.93
C ARG A 150 -26.08 0.77 5.38
N VAL A 151 -27.24 0.29 4.96
CA VAL A 151 -28.53 0.87 5.32
C VAL A 151 -29.39 -0.17 6.01
N ARG A 152 -29.98 0.23 7.14
CA ARG A 152 -31.05 -0.51 7.82
C ARG A 152 -32.35 0.29 7.77
N GLY A 153 -33.39 -0.35 7.27
CA GLY A 153 -34.76 0.15 7.25
C GLY A 153 -35.67 -0.74 8.08
N ARG A 154 -36.88 -0.98 7.58
CA ARG A 154 -37.90 -1.78 8.27
C ARG A 154 -38.72 -2.58 7.26
N ALA A 155 -38.81 -3.89 7.47
CA ALA A 155 -39.58 -4.76 6.59
C ALA A 155 -41.08 -4.56 6.78
N ALA A 156 -41.83 -4.65 5.69
CA ALA A 156 -43.28 -4.66 5.67
C ALA A 156 -43.80 -5.42 4.44
N HIS A 157 -45.08 -5.80 4.45
CA HIS A 157 -45.68 -6.44 3.27
C HIS A 157 -45.99 -5.37 2.22
N ALA A 158 -45.34 -5.46 1.05
CA ALA A 158 -45.32 -4.39 0.05
C ALA A 158 -46.71 -4.01 -0.50
N ALA A 159 -47.69 -4.92 -0.45
CA ALA A 159 -49.05 -4.65 -0.92
C ALA A 159 -50.09 -4.40 0.18
N LEU A 160 -49.81 -4.82 1.42
CA LEU A 160 -50.82 -4.77 2.51
C LEU A 160 -50.59 -3.59 3.43
N ASP A 161 -49.32 -3.26 3.68
CA ASP A 161 -48.95 -2.15 4.57
C ASP A 161 -47.59 -1.56 4.15
N PRO A 162 -47.49 -0.99 2.94
CA PRO A 162 -46.23 -0.44 2.45
C PRO A 162 -45.70 0.72 3.30
N GLU A 163 -46.60 1.56 3.84
CA GLU A 163 -46.27 2.74 4.65
C GLU A 163 -45.68 2.39 6.02
N ALA A 164 -45.96 1.19 6.55
CA ALA A 164 -45.29 0.71 7.75
C ALA A 164 -43.83 0.31 7.48
N GLY A 165 -43.41 0.14 6.23
CA GLY A 165 -42.04 -0.21 5.86
C GLY A 165 -41.12 1.00 5.73
N ILE A 166 -39.81 0.75 5.78
CA ILE A 166 -38.77 1.71 5.39
C ILE A 166 -37.84 0.96 4.45
N SER A 167 -37.86 1.31 3.17
CA SER A 167 -37.07 0.63 2.14
C SER A 167 -35.59 0.99 2.26
N ALA A 168 -34.78 0.02 2.70
CA ALA A 168 -33.33 0.17 2.75
C ALA A 168 -32.70 0.26 1.35
N ILE A 169 -33.32 -0.36 0.33
CA ILE A 169 -32.84 -0.25 -1.06
C ILE A 169 -33.03 1.17 -1.58
N ASP A 170 -34.21 1.75 -1.42
CA ASP A 170 -34.46 3.10 -1.94
C ASP A 170 -33.60 4.14 -1.20
N GLU A 171 -33.38 3.94 0.10
CA GLU A 171 -32.44 4.73 0.87
C GLU A 171 -31.01 4.58 0.38
N LEU A 172 -30.52 3.35 0.15
CA LEU A 172 -29.19 3.14 -0.41
C LEU A 172 -29.04 3.81 -1.79
N VAL A 173 -30.07 3.77 -2.64
CA VAL A 173 -30.05 4.46 -3.95
C VAL A 173 -29.84 5.96 -3.77
N ASP A 174 -30.58 6.59 -2.86
CA ASP A 174 -30.43 8.04 -2.60
C ASP A 174 -29.05 8.37 -2.01
N GLN A 175 -28.54 7.53 -1.10
CA GLN A 175 -27.18 7.68 -0.56
C GLN A 175 -26.13 7.57 -1.68
N LEU A 176 -26.25 6.60 -2.60
CA LEU A 176 -25.33 6.47 -3.72
C LEU A 176 -25.38 7.67 -4.68
N VAL A 177 -26.55 8.30 -4.86
CA VAL A 177 -26.67 9.55 -5.61
C VAL A 177 -25.97 10.70 -4.88
N ALA A 178 -26.15 10.82 -3.56
CA ALA A 178 -25.48 11.83 -2.74
C ALA A 178 -23.95 11.65 -2.78
N ILE A 179 -23.45 10.41 -2.67
CA ILE A 179 -22.03 10.07 -2.78
C ILE A 179 -21.46 10.49 -4.13
N ARG A 180 -22.17 10.21 -5.23
CA ARG A 180 -21.78 10.68 -6.56
C ARG A 180 -21.73 12.20 -6.65
N GLY A 181 -22.62 12.90 -5.96
CA GLY A 181 -22.57 14.36 -5.84
C GLY A 181 -21.32 14.84 -5.10
N ILE A 182 -20.98 14.21 -3.97
CA ILE A 182 -19.80 14.53 -3.16
C ILE A 182 -18.50 14.34 -3.95
N VAL A 183 -18.31 13.18 -4.59
CA VAL A 183 -17.05 12.86 -5.29
C VAL A 183 -16.86 13.65 -6.59
N ASN A 184 -17.95 14.18 -7.17
CA ASN A 184 -17.92 15.02 -8.37
C ASN A 184 -18.10 16.51 -8.05
N ASP A 185 -18.03 16.91 -6.78
CA ASP A 185 -18.15 18.32 -6.38
C ASP A 185 -17.04 19.14 -7.06
N PRO A 186 -17.38 20.12 -7.93
CA PRO A 186 -16.39 20.96 -8.61
C PRO A 186 -15.52 21.80 -7.66
N ALA A 187 -15.91 21.92 -6.39
CA ALA A 187 -15.13 22.59 -5.35
C ALA A 187 -14.07 21.69 -4.70
N LEU A 188 -13.92 20.43 -5.12
CA LEU A 188 -12.79 19.59 -4.73
C LEU A 188 -11.49 20.09 -5.39
N GLY A 189 -10.37 19.92 -4.68
CA GLY A 189 -9.06 20.36 -5.19
C GLY A 189 -8.50 19.44 -6.29
N SER A 190 -8.98 18.21 -6.37
CA SER A 190 -8.56 17.22 -7.36
C SER A 190 -9.66 16.19 -7.68
N GLU A 191 -9.44 15.43 -8.75
CA GLU A 191 -10.32 14.33 -9.15
C GLU A 191 -10.33 13.18 -8.13
N VAL A 192 -11.53 12.65 -7.86
CA VAL A 192 -11.73 11.43 -7.07
C VAL A 192 -12.30 10.35 -7.96
N LEU A 193 -11.54 9.26 -8.15
CA LEU A 193 -12.07 8.10 -8.87
C LEU A 193 -12.96 7.31 -7.92
N CYS A 194 -14.22 7.10 -8.30
CA CYS A 194 -15.21 6.40 -7.48
C CYS A 194 -15.84 5.26 -8.26
N ASN A 195 -15.78 4.06 -7.71
CA ASN A 195 -16.40 2.87 -8.28
C ASN A 195 -17.26 2.15 -7.24
N VAL A 196 -18.57 2.05 -7.49
CA VAL A 196 -19.46 1.18 -6.72
C VAL A 196 -19.29 -0.24 -7.26
N GLY A 197 -18.54 -1.07 -6.54
CA GLY A 197 -18.15 -2.40 -6.99
C GLY A 197 -19.23 -3.45 -6.81
N THR A 198 -20.01 -3.34 -5.73
CA THR A 198 -21.12 -4.26 -5.44
C THR A 198 -22.29 -3.50 -4.83
N ILE A 199 -23.50 -4.02 -5.05
CA ILE A 199 -24.74 -3.60 -4.39
C ILE A 199 -25.49 -4.88 -4.02
N SER A 200 -26.00 -4.96 -2.80
CA SER A 200 -26.86 -6.05 -2.34
C SER A 200 -27.95 -5.53 -1.40
N GLY A 201 -29.09 -6.22 -1.33
CA GLY A 201 -30.18 -5.83 -0.45
C GLY A 201 -31.51 -6.49 -0.81
N GLY A 202 -32.42 -6.51 0.16
CA GLY A 202 -33.73 -7.14 0.03
C GLY A 202 -33.70 -8.66 -0.10
N GLY A 203 -34.85 -9.24 -0.45
CA GLY A 203 -34.95 -10.71 -0.59
C GLY A 203 -36.13 -11.19 -1.43
N ARG A 204 -37.31 -10.58 -1.31
CA ARG A 204 -38.50 -10.92 -2.11
C ARG A 204 -39.18 -9.65 -2.61
N ALA A 205 -39.72 -9.70 -3.83
CA ALA A 205 -40.38 -8.54 -4.45
C ALA A 205 -41.64 -8.06 -3.70
N ASN A 206 -42.27 -8.91 -2.88
CA ASN A 206 -43.46 -8.56 -2.10
C ASN A 206 -43.16 -8.12 -0.64
N VAL A 207 -41.89 -7.88 -0.30
CA VAL A 207 -41.45 -7.45 1.03
C VAL A 207 -40.61 -6.18 0.89
N VAL A 208 -40.95 -5.13 1.64
CA VAL A 208 -40.13 -3.92 1.74
C VAL A 208 -38.76 -4.32 2.33
N PRO A 209 -37.63 -4.00 1.67
CA PRO A 209 -36.32 -4.47 2.10
C PRO A 209 -35.87 -3.76 3.37
N ALA A 210 -35.53 -4.51 4.43
CA ALA A 210 -35.03 -3.95 5.69
C ALA A 210 -33.52 -3.70 5.69
N GLU A 211 -32.77 -4.27 4.77
CA GLU A 211 -31.31 -4.14 4.71
C GLU A 211 -30.83 -4.01 3.26
N ALA A 212 -29.84 -3.15 3.05
CA ALA A 212 -29.10 -3.02 1.81
C ALA A 212 -27.70 -2.48 2.08
N GLU A 213 -26.72 -2.82 1.25
CA GLU A 213 -25.36 -2.31 1.34
C GLU A 213 -24.67 -2.22 -0.03
N ALA A 214 -23.67 -1.34 -0.12
CA ALA A 214 -22.82 -1.19 -1.29
C ALA A 214 -21.34 -1.07 -0.89
N GLU A 215 -20.46 -1.78 -1.60
CA GLU A 215 -19.01 -1.62 -1.47
C GLU A 215 -18.49 -0.65 -2.54
N ILE A 216 -17.73 0.36 -2.10
CA ILE A 216 -17.24 1.46 -2.93
C ILE A 216 -15.73 1.53 -2.82
N GLY A 217 -15.06 1.57 -3.97
CA GLY A 217 -13.63 1.85 -4.09
C GLY A 217 -13.41 3.30 -4.47
N LEU A 218 -12.57 4.00 -3.71
CA LEU A 218 -12.18 5.38 -3.94
C LEU A 218 -10.67 5.50 -4.19
N ARG A 219 -10.28 6.35 -5.13
CA ARG A 219 -8.89 6.77 -5.35
C ARG A 219 -8.77 8.28 -5.27
N PHE A 220 -7.73 8.74 -4.58
CA PHE A 220 -7.50 10.16 -4.31
C PHE A 220 -6.14 10.60 -4.82
N VAL A 221 -6.04 11.81 -5.37
CA VAL A 221 -4.76 12.40 -5.79
C VAL A 221 -4.01 13.01 -4.61
N ASP A 222 -4.74 13.61 -3.67
CA ASP A 222 -4.18 14.31 -2.52
C ASP A 222 -4.96 14.09 -1.22
N GLY A 223 -4.27 14.28 -0.09
CA GLY A 223 -4.81 14.03 1.24
C GLY A 223 -5.91 15.01 1.66
N ALA A 224 -5.88 16.27 1.19
CA ALA A 224 -6.89 17.25 1.55
C ALA A 224 -8.25 16.92 0.92
N THR A 225 -8.24 16.54 -0.37
CA THR A 225 -9.42 16.05 -1.09
C THR A 225 -9.93 14.74 -0.48
N GLU A 226 -9.02 13.82 -0.12
CA GLU A 226 -9.37 12.60 0.59
C GLU A 226 -10.09 12.88 1.91
N ASP A 227 -9.51 13.69 2.79
CA ASP A 227 -10.06 13.97 4.11
C ASP A 227 -11.43 14.68 4.00
N ARG A 228 -11.59 15.60 3.05
CA ARG A 228 -12.88 16.26 2.78
C ARG A 228 -13.95 15.27 2.34
N VAL A 229 -13.63 14.39 1.39
CA VAL A 229 -14.60 13.39 0.89
C VAL A 229 -14.92 12.38 1.97
N LEU A 230 -13.92 11.79 2.64
CA LEU A 230 -14.18 10.81 3.69
C LEU A 230 -14.95 11.42 4.87
N GLY A 231 -14.69 12.68 5.22
CA GLY A 231 -15.47 13.43 6.20
C GLY A 231 -16.93 13.59 5.79
N ALA A 232 -17.20 13.96 4.54
CA ALA A 232 -18.56 14.08 4.01
C ALA A 232 -19.30 12.72 3.95
N LEU A 233 -18.60 11.63 3.60
CA LEU A 233 -19.17 10.27 3.59
C LEU A 233 -19.50 9.76 4.99
N HIS A 234 -18.69 10.12 5.98
CA HIS A 234 -18.98 9.79 7.37
C HIS A 234 -20.16 10.60 7.94
N ALA A 235 -20.43 11.77 7.37
CA ALA A 235 -21.53 12.65 7.77
C ALA A 235 -22.84 12.43 6.99
N LEU A 236 -22.96 11.36 6.19
CA LEU A 236 -24.20 11.04 5.48
C LEU A 236 -25.35 10.85 6.46
N THR A 237 -26.48 11.49 6.15
CA THR A 237 -27.71 11.40 6.94
C THR A 237 -28.80 10.66 6.17
N PRO A 238 -29.64 9.87 6.84
CA PRO A 238 -30.77 9.22 6.19
C PRO A 238 -31.73 10.23 5.55
N VAL A 239 -32.21 9.93 4.35
CA VAL A 239 -33.26 10.68 3.65
C VAL A 239 -34.64 10.27 4.17
N ARG A 240 -34.84 8.97 4.42
CA ARG A 240 -36.08 8.41 4.98
C ARG A 240 -36.05 8.44 6.50
N GLU A 241 -37.13 8.96 7.09
CA GLU A 241 -37.32 8.97 8.53
C GLU A 241 -37.30 7.54 9.09
N GLY A 242 -36.45 7.30 10.09
CA GLY A 242 -36.29 6.01 10.75
C GLY A 242 -35.35 5.02 10.06
N ALA A 243 -34.78 5.35 8.89
CA ALA A 243 -33.66 4.60 8.34
C ALA A 243 -32.38 4.90 9.12
N VAL A 244 -31.44 3.94 9.13
CA VAL A 244 -30.11 4.09 9.70
C VAL A 244 -29.09 3.88 8.59
N VAL A 245 -28.20 4.85 8.39
CA VAL A 245 -27.11 4.80 7.41
C VAL A 245 -25.80 4.73 8.17
N GLU A 246 -24.94 3.79 7.79
CA GLU A 246 -23.62 3.58 8.38
C GLU A 246 -22.57 3.51 7.26
N THR A 247 -21.49 4.27 7.42
CA THR A 247 -20.33 4.22 6.52
C THR A 247 -19.16 3.55 7.24
N ILE A 248 -18.71 2.40 6.72
CA ILE A 248 -17.67 1.56 7.33
C ILE A 248 -16.45 1.54 6.41
N VAL A 249 -15.30 2.02 6.88
CA VAL A 249 -14.04 1.90 6.13
C VAL A 249 -13.50 0.48 6.29
N ARG A 250 -13.36 -0.26 5.17
CA ARG A 250 -12.83 -1.62 5.13
C ARG A 250 -11.30 -1.65 5.08
N SER A 251 -10.72 -0.75 4.30
CA SER A 251 -9.27 -0.57 4.19
C SER A 251 -8.96 0.84 3.71
N ARG A 252 -7.82 1.39 4.15
CA ARG A 252 -7.37 2.73 3.78
C ARG A 252 -5.85 2.78 3.66
N ARG A 253 -5.37 3.21 2.50
CA ARG A 253 -4.01 3.73 2.29
C ARG A 253 -4.15 5.21 1.93
N PRO A 254 -3.69 6.15 2.78
CA PRO A 254 -3.84 7.58 2.53
C PRO A 254 -3.20 8.01 1.20
N ALA A 255 -3.67 9.09 0.60
CA ALA A 255 -3.01 9.71 -0.53
C ALA A 255 -1.65 10.27 -0.11
N TRP A 256 -0.64 9.99 -0.92
CA TRP A 256 0.68 10.57 -0.78
C TRP A 256 0.95 11.41 -2.02
N SER A 257 0.86 12.73 -1.86
CA SER A 257 1.22 13.67 -2.90
C SER A 257 2.71 13.99 -2.83
N ARG A 258 3.34 14.04 -4.00
CA ARG A 258 4.75 14.44 -4.17
C ARG A 258 5.04 15.77 -3.47
N SER A 259 6.12 15.80 -2.69
CA SER A 259 6.59 16.99 -1.97
C SER A 259 8.06 17.34 -2.28
N ASP A 260 8.50 18.54 -1.92
CA ASP A 260 9.91 18.95 -2.06
C ASP A 260 10.86 18.07 -1.22
N ALA A 261 10.36 17.52 -0.10
CA ALA A 261 11.11 16.58 0.73
C ALA A 261 11.35 15.25 0.00
N ASP A 262 10.32 14.72 -0.66
CA ASP A 262 10.43 13.51 -1.49
C ASP A 262 11.42 13.74 -2.66
N GLU A 263 11.38 14.93 -3.27
CA GLU A 263 12.34 15.33 -4.31
C GLU A 263 13.76 15.40 -3.79
N GLY A 264 13.96 15.91 -2.57
CA GLY A 264 15.27 15.93 -1.93
C GLY A 264 15.83 14.51 -1.76
N LEU A 265 15.01 13.57 -1.29
CA LEU A 265 15.41 12.17 -1.16
C LEU A 265 15.68 11.51 -2.53
N LEU A 266 14.82 11.75 -3.52
CA LEU A 266 15.04 11.26 -4.88
C LEU A 266 16.34 11.81 -5.48
N ALA A 267 16.65 13.09 -5.28
CA ALA A 267 17.87 13.72 -5.76
C ALA A 267 19.13 13.11 -5.12
N LEU A 268 19.09 12.79 -3.81
CA LEU A 268 20.16 12.07 -3.13
C LEU A 268 20.39 10.70 -3.76
N VAL A 269 19.32 9.94 -3.99
CA VAL A 269 19.42 8.63 -4.64
C VAL A 269 19.93 8.74 -6.08
N ALA A 270 19.49 9.74 -6.84
CA ALA A 270 19.96 9.99 -8.19
C ALA A 270 21.45 10.38 -8.23
N ALA A 271 21.92 11.18 -7.28
CA ALA A 271 23.33 11.51 -7.15
C ALA A 271 24.18 10.27 -6.83
N ALA A 272 23.69 9.39 -5.94
CA ALA A 272 24.35 8.12 -5.66
C ALA A 272 24.41 7.20 -6.88
N GLY A 273 23.30 7.08 -7.61
CA GLY A 273 23.24 6.34 -8.88
C GLY A 273 24.24 6.88 -9.90
N ALA A 274 24.32 8.20 -10.08
CA ALA A 274 25.22 8.81 -11.06
C ALA A 274 26.69 8.45 -10.82
N ARG A 275 27.13 8.33 -9.56
CA ARG A 275 28.52 7.93 -9.21
C ARG A 275 28.86 6.51 -9.63
N ILE A 276 27.87 5.64 -9.73
CA ILE A 276 28.04 4.24 -10.19
C ILE A 276 27.54 4.04 -11.64
N GLY A 277 27.29 5.12 -12.37
CA GLY A 277 26.87 5.06 -13.77
C GLY A 277 25.40 4.69 -13.99
N GLN A 278 24.55 4.80 -12.97
CA GLN A 278 23.11 4.53 -13.06
C GLN A 278 22.29 5.83 -13.11
N ALA A 279 21.35 5.92 -14.04
CA ALA A 279 20.39 7.01 -14.09
C ALA A 279 19.13 6.65 -13.28
N VAL A 280 18.75 7.50 -12.34
CA VAL A 280 17.54 7.32 -11.52
C VAL A 280 16.64 8.53 -11.68
N GLY A 281 15.37 8.28 -11.99
CA GLY A 281 14.31 9.28 -12.02
C GLY A 281 13.11 8.81 -11.19
N GLY A 282 12.14 9.69 -11.00
CA GLY A 282 10.94 9.38 -10.24
C GLY A 282 9.71 10.12 -10.74
N ARG A 283 8.55 9.49 -10.60
CA ARG A 283 7.24 10.10 -10.88
C ARG A 283 6.14 9.47 -10.04
N PRO A 284 5.01 10.18 -9.81
CA PRO A 284 3.87 9.60 -9.10
C PRO A 284 3.35 8.30 -9.75
N ALA A 285 2.74 7.44 -8.94
CA ALA A 285 2.08 6.21 -9.38
C ALA A 285 0.59 6.19 -9.01
N ASP A 286 -0.22 5.50 -9.82
CA ASP A 286 -1.65 5.35 -9.56
C ASP A 286 -1.98 4.24 -8.54
N GLY A 287 -1.05 3.31 -8.32
CA GLY A 287 -1.20 2.24 -7.33
C GLY A 287 -0.85 2.70 -5.91
N ALA A 288 -1.51 2.14 -4.91
CA ALA A 288 -1.18 2.35 -3.50
C ALA A 288 -0.21 1.28 -2.98
N GLY A 289 0.48 1.58 -1.89
CA GLY A 289 1.48 0.75 -1.20
C GLY A 289 1.69 1.24 0.23
N ASP A 290 2.46 0.54 1.06
CA ASP A 290 2.73 1.02 2.43
C ASP A 290 3.48 2.35 2.50
N ALA A 291 4.25 2.68 1.46
CA ALA A 291 4.91 4.00 1.33
C ALA A 291 3.91 5.16 1.34
N ASN A 292 2.64 4.93 0.96
CA ASN A 292 1.58 5.94 1.07
C ASN A 292 1.46 6.50 2.49
N LEU A 293 1.53 5.63 3.50
CA LEU A 293 1.38 6.04 4.89
C LEU A 293 2.51 7.00 5.29
N LEU A 294 3.75 6.66 4.96
CA LEU A 294 4.93 7.43 5.34
C LEU A 294 4.98 8.78 4.63
N GLY A 295 4.71 8.78 3.32
CA GLY A 295 4.63 10.01 2.55
C GLY A 295 3.47 10.92 3.00
N SER A 296 2.31 10.35 3.38
CA SER A 296 1.19 11.13 3.93
C SER A 296 1.49 11.78 5.28
N LEU A 297 2.49 11.28 6.01
CA LEU A 297 2.97 11.85 7.27
C LEU A 297 3.99 12.98 7.07
N GLY A 298 4.35 13.30 5.83
CA GLY A 298 5.36 14.30 5.49
C GLY A 298 6.80 13.83 5.70
N ILE A 299 7.02 12.51 5.83
CA ILE A 299 8.36 11.94 5.86
C ILE A 299 8.90 11.94 4.42
N PRO A 300 10.14 12.40 4.16
CA PRO A 300 10.76 12.28 2.84
C PRO A 300 10.69 10.83 2.38
N THR A 301 9.94 10.53 1.33
CA THR A 301 9.64 9.16 0.93
C THR A 301 9.92 8.95 -0.55
N ILE A 302 10.48 7.81 -0.90
CA ILE A 302 10.47 7.27 -2.25
C ILE A 302 10.03 5.81 -2.18
N ASP A 303 9.57 5.27 -3.30
CA ASP A 303 9.21 3.86 -3.40
C ASP A 303 9.55 3.31 -4.79
N GLY A 304 9.36 2.02 -5.05
CA GLY A 304 9.75 1.41 -6.31
C GLY A 304 11.21 1.00 -6.38
N PHE A 305 11.89 0.82 -5.23
CA PHE A 305 13.32 0.49 -5.20
C PHE A 305 13.62 -0.97 -5.60
N GLY A 306 12.60 -1.82 -5.74
CA GLY A 306 12.75 -3.17 -6.26
C GLY A 306 13.29 -3.22 -7.71
N PRO A 307 13.65 -4.42 -8.20
CA PRO A 307 14.11 -4.58 -9.58
C PRO A 307 12.98 -4.44 -10.61
N ARG A 308 13.36 -4.19 -11.86
CA ARG A 308 12.46 -4.24 -13.02
C ARG A 308 11.92 -5.66 -13.25
N GLY A 309 10.77 -5.74 -13.90
CA GLY A 309 10.05 -6.98 -14.14
C GLY A 309 8.61 -6.70 -14.55
N GLY A 310 7.72 -7.64 -14.29
CA GLY A 310 6.30 -7.45 -14.55
C GLY A 310 5.44 -8.65 -14.19
N GLY A 311 4.13 -8.49 -14.39
CA GLY A 311 3.15 -9.54 -14.10
C GLY A 311 2.86 -9.72 -12.61
N ALA A 312 2.95 -8.67 -11.81
CA ALA A 312 2.48 -8.69 -10.42
C ALA A 312 1.06 -9.28 -10.36
N HIS A 313 0.84 -10.17 -9.39
CA HIS A 313 -0.43 -10.88 -9.17
C HIS A 313 -0.89 -11.78 -10.33
N ALA A 314 0.00 -12.12 -11.27
CA ALA A 314 -0.31 -12.96 -12.42
C ALA A 314 0.69 -14.11 -12.57
N VAL A 315 0.28 -15.21 -13.21
CA VAL A 315 1.16 -16.38 -13.44
C VAL A 315 2.39 -16.06 -14.31
N THR A 316 2.37 -14.90 -14.97
CA THR A 316 3.49 -14.37 -15.77
C THR A 316 4.49 -13.55 -14.94
N GLU A 317 4.31 -13.48 -13.62
CA GLU A 317 5.19 -12.76 -12.69
C GLU A 317 6.66 -13.11 -12.92
N HIS A 318 7.48 -12.07 -13.09
CA HIS A 318 8.91 -12.21 -13.26
C HIS A 318 9.67 -10.95 -12.86
N ALA A 319 10.93 -11.12 -12.46
CA ALA A 319 11.88 -10.06 -12.19
C ALA A 319 13.15 -10.24 -13.05
N SER A 320 13.84 -9.14 -13.32
CA SER A 320 15.15 -9.12 -14.01
C SER A 320 16.28 -9.28 -13.00
N LEU A 321 17.15 -10.27 -13.22
CA LEU A 321 18.30 -10.58 -12.36
C LEU A 321 19.40 -9.51 -12.46
N SER A 322 19.64 -8.98 -13.66
CA SER A 322 20.53 -7.83 -13.87
C SER A 322 20.00 -6.61 -13.15
N SER A 323 18.70 -6.32 -13.26
CA SER A 323 18.08 -5.21 -12.52
C SER A 323 18.13 -5.42 -11.01
N LEU A 324 18.02 -6.65 -10.51
CA LEU A 324 18.24 -6.97 -9.08
C LEU A 324 19.64 -6.56 -8.63
N THR A 325 20.66 -6.91 -9.42
CA THR A 325 22.05 -6.53 -9.12
C THR A 325 22.24 -5.02 -9.17
N GLU A 326 21.70 -4.33 -10.18
CA GLU A 326 21.74 -2.87 -10.28
C GLU A 326 21.14 -2.19 -9.04
N ARG A 327 20.02 -2.70 -8.53
CA ARG A 327 19.36 -2.16 -7.32
C ARG A 327 20.16 -2.41 -6.05
N ILE A 328 20.85 -3.55 -5.94
CA ILE A 328 21.78 -3.81 -4.83
C ILE A 328 22.92 -2.79 -4.86
N ASP A 329 23.55 -2.59 -6.03
CA ASP A 329 24.63 -1.63 -6.20
C ASP A 329 24.17 -0.20 -5.89
N LEU A 330 22.94 0.15 -6.31
CA LEU A 330 22.35 1.46 -6.03
C LEU A 330 22.09 1.68 -4.53
N LEU A 331 21.48 0.70 -3.84
CA LEU A 331 21.24 0.82 -2.40
C LEU A 331 22.56 0.91 -1.64
N GLU A 332 23.56 0.12 -2.02
CA GLU A 332 24.91 0.20 -1.46
C GLU A 332 25.48 1.61 -1.60
N ALA A 333 25.40 2.20 -2.80
CA ALA A 333 25.89 3.55 -3.08
C ALA A 333 25.14 4.65 -2.33
N VAL A 334 23.83 4.47 -2.10
CA VAL A 334 23.00 5.39 -1.30
C VAL A 334 23.38 5.32 0.17
N LEU A 335 23.52 4.12 0.73
CA LEU A 335 23.83 3.95 2.15
C LEU A 335 25.28 4.31 2.49
N ALA A 336 26.21 4.15 1.55
CA ALA A 336 27.60 4.59 1.69
C ALA A 336 27.75 6.12 1.60
N ASP A 337 26.72 6.85 1.13
CA ASP A 337 26.73 8.31 1.05
C ASP A 337 26.32 8.94 2.39
N LEU A 338 27.28 9.50 3.10
CA LEU A 338 27.07 10.05 4.45
C LEU A 338 26.80 11.57 4.47
N GLY A 339 26.66 12.19 3.30
CA GLY A 339 26.54 13.64 3.14
C GLY A 339 27.82 14.31 2.66
#